data_AF-A0A2K9HHZ4-F1
#
_entry.id   AF-A0A2K9HHZ4-F1
#
_cell.length_a   1.000
_cell.length_b   1.000
_cell.length_c   1.000
_cell.angle_alpha   90.00
_cell.angle_beta   90.00
_cell.angle_gamma   90.00
#
_symmetry.space_group_name_H-M   'P 1'
#
loop_
_entity.id
_entity.type
_entity.pdbx_description
1 polymer ?
#
loop_
_entity_poly.entity_id
_entity_poly.type
_entity_poly.pdbx_seq_one_letter_code
_entity_poly.pdbx_strand_id
1 'polypeptide(L)'
;MPKEKFLLELKLRLKKYGISNSNQYINYYSEYLDDLIENDYTEADAIKKIGGVNNVFLAILSDNDVQISNTKNKIKAALLLMGIPVWGPIVAAGYIILLALVFAVMICSIAFSFAGLWLLLGSLIVLLKTGFIDFLFQLGTAFIFGGLGIVFWQLFVLSSKKTFNLVKFILLGFGIILLGILICIIVFAALGFDVNTIVKNSGNIYSPIGWSSHY
;
A
#
# COMPACT_ATOMS: atom_id res chain seq x y z
N MET A 1 -40.74 -2.98 -25.45
CA MET A 1 -40.44 -4.28 -24.79
C MET A 1 -41.70 -4.75 -24.09
N PRO A 2 -41.95 -6.06 -23.92
CA PRO A 2 -43.14 -6.53 -23.21
C PRO A 2 -43.02 -6.27 -21.70
N LYS A 3 -44.15 -6.02 -21.04
CA LYS A 3 -44.24 -5.70 -19.60
C LYS A 3 -43.49 -6.72 -18.71
N GLU A 4 -43.64 -8.00 -19.00
CA GLU A 4 -43.02 -9.08 -18.24
C GLU A 4 -41.49 -9.00 -18.23
N LYS A 5 -40.90 -8.64 -19.37
CA LYS A 5 -39.44 -8.52 -19.52
C LYS A 5 -38.90 -7.32 -18.74
N PHE A 6 -39.66 -6.23 -18.68
CA PHE A 6 -39.34 -5.06 -17.86
C PHE A 6 -39.30 -5.39 -16.36
N LEU A 7 -40.35 -6.04 -15.85
CA LEU A 7 -40.45 -6.40 -14.43
C LEU A 7 -39.40 -7.43 -14.03
N LEU A 8 -39.07 -8.38 -14.92
CA LEU A 8 -38.02 -9.37 -14.68
C LEU A 8 -36.64 -8.71 -14.58
N GLU A 9 -36.31 -7.80 -15.49
CA GLU A 9 -35.04 -7.08 -15.46
C GLU A 9 -34.92 -6.17 -14.22
N LEU A 10 -36.01 -5.49 -13.84
CA LEU A 10 -36.08 -4.70 -12.62
C LEU A 10 -35.88 -5.58 -11.38
N LYS A 11 -36.52 -6.75 -11.31
CA LYS A 11 -36.38 -7.71 -10.19
C LYS A 11 -34.96 -8.25 -10.05
N LEU A 12 -34.32 -8.63 -11.15
CA LEU A 12 -32.93 -9.11 -11.15
C LEU A 12 -31.98 -8.02 -10.65
N ARG A 13 -32.21 -6.77 -11.07
CA ARG A 13 -31.37 -5.64 -10.66
C ARG A 13 -31.60 -5.28 -9.18
N LEU A 14 -32.84 -5.22 -8.71
CA LEU A 14 -33.15 -4.97 -7.29
C LEU A 14 -32.59 -6.08 -6.37
N LYS A 15 -32.65 -7.35 -6.79
CA LYS A 15 -32.06 -8.48 -6.05
C LYS A 15 -30.54 -8.39 -5.98
N LYS A 16 -29.87 -7.94 -7.05
CA LYS A 16 -28.41 -7.72 -7.08
C LYS A 16 -27.94 -6.67 -6.05
N TYR A 17 -28.80 -5.71 -5.72
CA TYR A 17 -28.50 -4.62 -4.76
C TYR A 17 -29.09 -4.86 -3.36
N GLY A 18 -29.68 -6.03 -3.10
CA GLY A 18 -30.03 -6.46 -1.73
C GLY A 18 -31.23 -5.75 -1.10
N ILE A 19 -32.16 -5.23 -1.89
CA ILE A 19 -33.33 -4.51 -1.37
C ILE A 19 -34.37 -5.51 -0.82
N SER A 20 -34.55 -5.50 0.50
CA SER A 20 -35.49 -6.35 1.25
C SER A 20 -36.92 -6.29 0.69
N ASN A 21 -37.39 -5.10 0.29
CA ASN A 21 -38.76 -4.87 -0.17
C ASN A 21 -38.92 -4.97 -1.71
N SER A 22 -38.00 -5.65 -2.41
CA SER A 22 -38.02 -5.76 -3.87
C SER A 22 -39.36 -6.23 -4.46
N ASN A 23 -40.06 -7.17 -3.82
CA ASN A 23 -41.36 -7.64 -4.31
C ASN A 23 -42.48 -6.60 -4.22
N GLN A 24 -42.47 -5.70 -3.22
CA GLN A 24 -43.48 -4.64 -3.08
C GLN A 24 -43.32 -3.59 -4.19
N TYR A 25 -42.07 -3.21 -4.51
CA TYR A 25 -41.80 -2.31 -5.64
C TYR A 25 -42.19 -2.92 -6.98
N ILE A 26 -41.90 -4.21 -7.19
CA ILE A 26 -42.31 -4.89 -8.42
C ILE A 26 -43.84 -4.94 -8.56
N ASN A 27 -44.57 -5.13 -7.46
CA ASN A 27 -46.04 -5.15 -7.48
C ASN A 27 -46.61 -3.76 -7.78
N TYR A 28 -46.10 -2.71 -7.12
CA TYR A 28 -46.51 -1.33 -7.37
C TYR A 28 -46.33 -0.91 -8.83
N TYR A 29 -45.16 -1.19 -9.43
CA TYR A 29 -44.92 -0.87 -10.83
C TYR A 29 -45.67 -1.79 -11.79
N SER A 30 -46.08 -2.98 -11.36
CA SER A 30 -46.98 -3.85 -12.15
C SER A 30 -48.37 -3.25 -12.25
N GLU A 31 -48.96 -2.85 -11.11
CA GLU A 31 -50.28 -2.21 -11.02
C GLU A 31 -50.29 -0.88 -11.78
N TYR A 32 -49.28 -0.03 -11.58
CA TYR A 32 -49.15 1.23 -12.30
C TYR A 32 -49.01 1.06 -13.82
N LEU A 33 -48.37 -0.02 -14.28
CA LEU A 33 -48.30 -0.36 -15.70
C LEU A 33 -49.64 -0.89 -16.22
N ASP A 34 -50.38 -1.65 -15.42
CA ASP A 34 -51.73 -2.12 -15.77
C ASP A 34 -52.70 -0.96 -15.93
N ASP A 35 -52.69 0.00 -15.00
CA ASP A 35 -53.51 1.22 -15.07
C ASP A 35 -53.22 2.03 -16.36
N LEU A 36 -51.95 2.08 -16.78
CA LEU A 36 -51.58 2.77 -18.01
C LEU A 36 -52.05 2.01 -19.25
N ILE A 37 -52.00 0.68 -19.23
CA ILE A 37 -52.49 -0.13 -20.35
C ILE A 37 -54.02 -0.05 -20.45
N GLU A 38 -54.73 0.03 -19.32
CA GLU A 38 -56.19 0.22 -19.27
C GLU A 38 -56.62 1.61 -19.77
N ASN A 39 -55.77 2.63 -19.63
CA ASN A 39 -56.00 4.00 -20.13
C ASN A 39 -55.57 4.21 -21.61
N ASP A 40 -55.73 3.20 -22.47
CA ASP A 40 -55.41 3.21 -23.91
C ASP A 40 -53.92 3.41 -24.31
N TYR A 41 -52.97 3.12 -23.42
CA TYR A 41 -51.54 3.14 -23.79
C TYR A 41 -51.05 1.75 -24.21
N THR A 42 -50.28 1.69 -25.30
CA THR A 42 -49.59 0.44 -25.67
C THR A 42 -48.51 0.11 -24.64
N GLU A 43 -48.21 -1.17 -24.42
CA GLU A 43 -47.20 -1.61 -23.44
C GLU A 43 -45.83 -0.90 -23.63
N ALA A 44 -45.47 -0.60 -24.87
CA ALA A 44 -44.23 0.08 -25.19
C ALA A 44 -44.25 1.57 -24.78
N ASP A 45 -45.40 2.23 -24.88
CA ASP A 45 -45.55 3.65 -24.53
C ASP A 45 -45.67 3.86 -23.02
N ALA A 46 -46.35 2.96 -22.31
CA ALA A 46 -46.43 2.97 -20.84
C ALA A 46 -45.04 2.89 -20.20
N ILE A 47 -44.19 1.99 -20.71
CA ILE A 47 -42.81 1.80 -20.28
C ILE A 47 -41.93 3.02 -20.59
N LYS A 48 -42.17 3.68 -21.73
CA LYS A 48 -41.44 4.88 -22.14
C LYS A 48 -41.81 6.09 -21.29
N LYS A 49 -43.09 6.21 -20.90
CA LYS A 49 -43.60 7.25 -19.99
C LYS A 49 -42.99 7.17 -18.59
N ILE A 50 -42.66 5.95 -18.14
CA ILE A 50 -42.00 5.67 -16.87
C ILE A 50 -40.47 5.91 -16.92
N GLY A 51 -39.90 6.12 -18.11
CA GLY A 51 -38.46 6.41 -18.28
C GLY A 51 -37.56 5.16 -18.25
N GLY A 52 -38.13 3.95 -18.36
CA GLY A 52 -37.39 2.69 -18.48
C GLY A 52 -36.75 2.16 -17.18
N VAL A 53 -36.14 0.97 -17.28
CA VAL A 53 -35.68 0.18 -16.11
C VAL A 53 -34.65 0.94 -15.28
N ASN A 54 -33.78 1.72 -15.92
CA ASN A 54 -32.70 2.43 -15.24
C ASN A 54 -33.23 3.56 -14.35
N ASN A 55 -34.20 4.34 -14.82
CA ASN A 55 -34.70 5.50 -14.08
C ASN A 55 -35.56 5.06 -12.90
N VAL A 56 -36.40 4.02 -13.08
CA VAL A 56 -37.16 3.40 -11.99
C VAL A 56 -36.25 2.79 -10.94
N PHE A 57 -35.21 2.09 -11.38
CA PHE A 57 -34.23 1.51 -10.47
C PHE A 57 -33.50 2.60 -9.66
N LEU A 58 -33.13 3.72 -10.27
CA LEU A 58 -32.51 4.86 -9.58
C LEU A 58 -33.47 5.57 -8.62
N ALA A 59 -34.74 5.70 -8.98
CA ALA A 59 -35.76 6.27 -8.11
C ALA A 59 -35.97 5.40 -6.85
N ILE A 60 -36.11 4.08 -7.02
CA ILE A 60 -36.23 3.13 -5.90
C ILE A 60 -34.97 3.16 -5.02
N LEU A 61 -33.77 3.25 -5.62
CA LEU A 61 -32.52 3.37 -4.87
C LEU A 61 -32.38 4.70 -4.10
N SER A 62 -32.98 5.78 -4.60
CA SER A 62 -32.94 7.09 -3.92
C SER A 62 -33.94 7.17 -2.78
N ASP A 63 -35.04 6.42 -2.86
CA ASP A 63 -36.15 6.45 -1.89
C ASP A 63 -35.96 5.42 -0.75
N ASN A 64 -35.16 4.38 -1.00
CA ASN A 64 -34.71 3.46 0.04
C ASN A 64 -33.33 3.91 0.51
N ASP A 65 -33.11 4.05 1.82
CA ASP A 65 -31.77 4.23 2.40
C ASP A 65 -30.99 2.92 2.23
N VAL A 66 -30.51 2.68 1.01
CA VAL A 66 -29.77 1.49 0.65
C VAL A 66 -28.42 1.62 1.34
N GLN A 67 -28.28 0.91 2.46
CA GLN A 67 -26.99 0.70 3.09
C GLN A 67 -26.12 -0.11 2.14
N ILE A 68 -25.42 0.61 1.26
CA ILE A 68 -24.37 0.08 0.39
C ILE A 68 -23.27 -0.41 1.31
N SER A 69 -23.32 -1.70 1.67
CA SER A 69 -22.33 -2.38 2.51
C SER A 69 -20.98 -2.61 1.80
N ASN A 70 -20.64 -1.79 0.79
CA ASN A 70 -19.46 -1.93 -0.06
C ASN A 70 -18.27 -1.03 0.34
N THR A 71 -18.10 -0.73 1.63
CA THR A 71 -16.98 0.13 2.07
C THR A 71 -15.79 -0.66 2.64
N LYS A 72 -15.90 -1.98 2.88
CA LYS A 72 -14.78 -2.73 3.51
C LYS A 72 -13.62 -3.09 2.57
N ASN A 73 -13.82 -3.13 1.25
CA ASN A 73 -12.76 -3.56 0.31
C ASN A 73 -12.01 -2.41 -0.37
N LYS A 74 -12.61 -1.22 -0.56
CA LYS A 74 -11.93 -0.09 -1.19
C LYS A 74 -10.85 0.52 -0.28
N ILE A 75 -11.07 0.52 1.04
CA ILE A 75 -10.09 1.01 2.01
C ILE A 75 -8.85 0.10 2.01
N LYS A 76 -9.01 -1.22 1.92
CA LYS A 76 -7.87 -2.15 1.83
C LYS A 76 -7.05 -1.96 0.56
N ALA A 77 -7.69 -1.76 -0.59
CA ALA A 77 -7.01 -1.50 -1.86
C ALA A 77 -6.30 -0.14 -1.89
N ALA A 78 -6.92 0.92 -1.35
CA ALA A 78 -6.30 2.24 -1.23
C ALA A 78 -5.13 2.25 -0.23
N LEU A 79 -5.22 1.49 0.86
CA LEU A 79 -4.16 1.36 1.86
C LEU A 79 -2.95 0.58 1.33
N LEU A 80 -3.16 -0.37 0.42
CA LEU A 80 -2.09 -1.08 -0.30
C LEU A 80 -1.37 -0.17 -1.31
N LEU A 81 -2.09 0.72 -1.99
CA LEU A 81 -1.52 1.64 -2.97
C LEU A 81 -0.77 2.83 -2.32
N MET A 82 -1.24 3.31 -1.17
CA MET A 82 -0.55 4.33 -0.34
C MET A 82 0.50 3.74 0.62
N GLY A 83 0.50 2.43 0.86
CA GLY A 83 1.50 1.79 1.72
C GLY A 83 2.88 1.78 1.06
N ILE A 84 2.97 1.42 -0.22
CA ILE A 84 4.22 1.29 -0.98
C ILE A 84 5.16 2.53 -0.87
N PRO A 85 4.69 3.79 -0.97
CA PRO A 85 5.55 4.95 -0.82
C PRO A 85 6.08 5.17 0.61
N VAL A 86 5.46 4.57 1.64
CA VAL A 86 5.88 4.71 3.05
C VAL A 86 6.84 3.59 3.46
N TRP A 87 6.60 2.35 3.03
CA TRP A 87 7.48 1.23 3.38
C TRP A 87 8.86 1.31 2.69
N GLY A 88 8.93 1.87 1.48
CA GLY A 88 10.18 2.09 0.75
C GLY A 88 11.24 2.89 1.55
N PRO A 89 10.95 4.14 1.97
CA PRO A 89 11.91 4.95 2.71
C PRO A 89 12.23 4.38 4.09
N ILE A 90 11.30 3.70 4.76
CA ILE A 90 11.56 3.05 6.06
C ILE A 90 12.55 1.87 5.92
N VAL A 91 12.37 1.03 4.90
CA VAL A 91 13.29 -0.08 4.63
C VAL A 91 14.66 0.47 4.19
N ALA A 92 14.68 1.51 3.36
CA ALA A 92 15.91 2.17 2.94
C ALA A 92 16.66 2.82 4.11
N ALA A 93 15.97 3.53 5.00
CA ALA A 93 16.57 4.13 6.19
C ALA A 93 17.16 3.06 7.13
N GLY A 94 16.42 1.97 7.37
CA GLY A 94 16.92 0.84 8.15
C GLY A 94 18.18 0.21 7.54
N TYR A 95 18.23 0.09 6.22
CA TYR A 95 19.41 -0.42 5.50
C TYR A 95 20.62 0.51 5.65
N ILE A 96 20.44 1.82 5.50
CA ILE A 96 21.52 2.81 5.61
C ILE A 96 22.11 2.79 7.03
N ILE A 97 21.27 2.72 8.07
CA ILE A 97 21.72 2.65 9.46
C ILE A 97 22.57 1.39 9.70
N LEU A 98 22.12 0.25 9.17
CA LEU A 98 22.87 -1.00 9.31
C LEU A 98 24.23 -0.92 8.59
N LEU A 99 24.26 -0.35 7.39
CA LEU A 99 25.48 -0.13 6.64
C LEU A 99 26.44 0.81 7.38
N ALA A 100 25.93 1.90 7.96
CA ALA A 100 26.70 2.83 8.77
C ALA A 100 27.31 2.16 10.00
N LEU A 101 26.57 1.27 10.68
CA LEU A 101 27.08 0.51 11.82
C LEU A 101 28.24 -0.40 11.42
N VAL A 102 28.11 -1.11 10.29
CA VAL A 102 29.18 -1.98 9.77
C VAL A 102 30.43 -1.16 9.42
N PHE A 103 30.26 0.02 8.81
CA PHE A 103 31.36 0.95 8.53
C PHE A 103 32.03 1.48 9.82
N ALA A 104 31.25 1.84 10.83
CA ALA A 104 31.80 2.31 12.11
C ALA A 104 32.69 1.24 12.76
N VAL A 105 32.25 -0.03 12.76
CA VAL A 105 33.05 -1.15 13.29
C VAL A 105 34.34 -1.36 12.48
N MET A 106 34.29 -1.20 11.16
CA MET A 106 35.48 -1.28 10.30
C MET A 106 36.51 -0.20 10.66
N ILE A 107 36.06 1.05 10.79
CA ILE A 107 36.94 2.19 11.13
C ILE A 107 37.58 1.98 12.51
N CYS A 108 36.81 1.53 13.50
CA CYS A 108 37.33 1.20 14.82
C CYS A 108 38.39 0.09 14.77
N SER A 109 38.16 -0.98 13.99
CA SER A 109 39.14 -2.06 13.85
C SER A 109 40.47 -1.56 13.27
N ILE A 110 40.40 -0.70 12.25
CA ILE A 110 41.58 -0.09 11.62
C ILE A 110 42.30 0.82 12.62
N ALA A 111 41.57 1.69 13.31
CA ALA A 111 42.15 2.62 14.29
C ALA A 111 42.89 1.90 15.41
N PHE A 112 42.29 0.85 15.99
CA PHE A 112 42.94 0.07 17.05
C PHE A 112 44.15 -0.72 16.56
N SER A 113 44.11 -1.24 15.33
CA SER A 113 45.25 -1.94 14.72
C SER A 113 46.43 -1.00 14.49
N PHE A 114 46.18 0.21 13.96
CA PHE A 114 47.20 1.22 13.78
C PHE A 114 47.75 1.74 15.12
N ALA A 115 46.89 1.97 16.11
CA ALA A 115 47.31 2.36 17.45
C ALA A 115 48.23 1.31 18.08
N GLY A 116 47.86 0.02 17.98
CA GLY A 116 48.68 -1.10 18.47
C GLY A 116 50.04 -1.17 17.79
N LEU A 117 50.09 -1.05 16.46
CA LEU A 117 51.35 -1.02 15.69
C LEU A 117 52.23 0.18 16.07
N TRP A 118 51.63 1.36 16.21
CA TRP A 118 52.35 2.58 16.59
C TRP A 118 52.94 2.47 18.00
N LEU A 119 52.17 1.95 18.96
CA LEU A 119 52.62 1.72 20.34
C LEU A 119 53.74 0.68 20.39
N LEU A 120 53.68 -0.38 19.57
CA LEU A 120 54.74 -1.38 19.45
C LEU A 120 56.06 -0.76 18.98
N LEU A 121 56.01 0.03 17.91
CA LEU A 121 57.18 0.76 17.40
C LEU A 121 57.70 1.76 18.43
N GLY A 122 56.80 2.53 19.05
CA GLY A 122 57.12 3.51 20.09
C GLY A 122 57.78 2.89 21.31
N SER A 123 57.45 1.64 21.64
CA SER A 123 58.03 0.93 22.78
C SER A 123 59.56 0.79 22.64
N LEU A 124 60.07 0.55 21.44
CA LEU A 124 61.52 0.48 21.19
C LEU A 124 62.25 1.79 21.50
N ILE A 125 61.60 2.94 21.26
CA ILE A 125 62.18 4.26 21.56
C ILE A 125 62.15 4.53 23.07
N VAL A 126 61.12 4.10 23.77
CA VAL A 126 60.96 4.26 25.23
C VAL A 126 61.99 3.45 26.00
N LEU A 127 62.35 2.26 25.50
CA LEU A 127 63.44 1.45 26.04
C LEU A 127 64.78 2.22 26.07
N LEU A 128 65.05 3.03 25.04
CA LEU A 128 66.31 3.78 24.91
C LEU A 128 66.35 5.06 25.75
N LYS A 129 65.20 5.64 26.12
CA LYS A 129 65.13 6.96 26.77
C LYS A 129 64.81 6.95 28.26
N THR A 130 63.97 6.02 28.72
CA THR A 130 63.31 6.10 30.03
C THR A 130 63.66 4.92 30.93
N GLY A 131 63.76 3.71 30.35
CA GLY A 131 64.16 2.50 31.06
C GLY A 131 63.26 1.30 30.77
N PHE A 132 63.59 0.18 31.40
CA PHE A 132 62.99 -1.13 31.09
C PHE A 132 61.55 -1.30 31.63
N ILE A 133 61.21 -0.65 32.75
CA ILE A 133 59.89 -0.79 33.38
C ILE A 133 58.80 -0.11 32.53
N ASP A 134 59.06 1.11 32.05
CA ASP A 134 58.14 1.85 31.18
C ASP A 134 57.96 1.16 29.82
N PHE A 135 59.04 0.57 29.30
CA PHE A 135 59.00 -0.28 28.11
C PHE A 135 58.01 -1.44 28.27
N LEU A 136 58.08 -2.19 29.37
CA LEU A 136 57.17 -3.32 29.63
C LEU A 136 55.71 -2.87 29.73
N PHE A 137 55.45 -1.74 30.40
CA PHE A 137 54.11 -1.20 30.53
C PHE A 137 53.54 -0.80 29.16
N GLN A 138 54.33 -0.09 28.35
CA GLN A 138 53.93 0.32 27.01
C GLN A 138 53.74 -0.86 26.06
N LEU A 139 54.61 -1.86 26.14
CA LEU A 139 54.49 -3.10 25.37
C LEU A 139 53.20 -3.88 25.74
N GLY A 140 52.83 -3.91 27.02
CA GLY A 140 51.55 -4.45 27.48
C GLY A 140 50.35 -3.71 26.87
N THR A 141 50.36 -2.38 26.87
CA THR A 141 49.29 -1.58 26.24
C THR A 141 49.20 -1.83 24.73
N ALA A 142 50.34 -1.97 24.03
CA ALA A 142 50.36 -2.25 22.60
C ALA A 142 49.66 -3.58 22.26
N PHE A 143 49.90 -4.63 23.06
CA PHE A 143 49.23 -5.92 22.89
C PHE A 143 47.74 -5.86 23.18
N ILE A 144 47.30 -5.09 24.18
CA ILE A 144 45.88 -4.89 24.48
C ILE A 144 45.19 -4.25 23.27
N PHE A 145 45.73 -3.14 22.75
CA PHE A 145 45.16 -2.46 21.59
C PHE A 145 45.21 -3.30 20.31
N GLY A 146 46.32 -4.03 20.07
CA GLY A 146 46.42 -4.97 18.95
C GLY A 146 45.40 -6.12 19.05
N GLY A 147 45.23 -6.68 20.25
CA GLY A 147 44.24 -7.72 20.53
C GLY A 147 42.81 -7.24 20.31
N LEU A 148 42.48 -6.03 20.80
CA LEU A 148 41.20 -5.37 20.52
C LEU A 148 41.00 -5.21 19.01
N GLY A 149 42.01 -4.77 18.26
CA GLY A 149 41.93 -4.66 16.79
C GLY A 149 41.48 -5.96 16.11
N ILE A 150 42.04 -7.10 16.52
CA ILE A 150 41.72 -8.44 15.99
C ILE A 150 40.28 -8.85 16.36
N VAL A 151 39.84 -8.59 17.59
CA VAL A 151 38.46 -8.90 18.02
C VAL A 151 37.46 -8.06 17.21
N PHE A 152 37.72 -6.77 17.02
CA PHE A 152 36.89 -5.90 16.18
C PHE A 152 36.86 -6.34 14.71
N TRP A 153 37.98 -6.85 14.18
CA TRP A 153 38.02 -7.43 12.83
C TRP A 153 37.11 -8.66 12.70
N GLN A 154 37.15 -9.58 13.66
CA GLN A 154 36.26 -10.75 13.68
C GLN A 154 34.79 -10.34 13.79
N LEU A 155 34.50 -9.35 14.63
CA LEU A 155 33.15 -8.79 14.78
C LEU A 155 32.63 -8.17 13.47
N PHE A 156 33.49 -7.48 12.72
CA PHE A 156 33.17 -6.94 11.40
C PHE A 156 32.81 -8.03 10.39
N VAL A 157 33.60 -9.11 10.31
CA VAL A 157 33.35 -10.24 9.39
C VAL A 157 32.03 -10.95 9.72
N LEU A 158 31.75 -11.17 11.01
CA LEU A 158 30.50 -11.77 11.45
C LEU A 158 29.28 -10.88 11.15
N SER A 159 29.42 -9.58 11.41
CA SER A 159 28.36 -8.60 11.14
C SER A 159 28.05 -8.55 9.65
N SER A 160 29.07 -8.43 8.78
CA SER A 160 28.90 -8.37 7.33
C SER A 160 28.19 -9.60 6.75
N LYS A 161 28.47 -10.81 7.25
CA LYS A 161 27.78 -12.04 6.82
C LYS A 161 26.29 -11.99 7.15
N LYS A 162 25.93 -11.55 8.35
CA LYS A 162 24.53 -11.39 8.77
C LYS A 162 23.83 -10.34 7.92
N THR A 163 24.47 -9.21 7.66
CA THR A 163 23.90 -8.15 6.81
C THR A 163 23.61 -8.64 5.40
N PHE A 164 24.54 -9.36 4.78
CA PHE A 164 24.36 -9.87 3.43
C PHE A 164 23.18 -10.84 3.33
N ASN A 165 23.01 -11.73 4.32
CA ASN A 165 21.86 -12.63 4.37
C ASN A 165 20.54 -11.88 4.57
N LEU A 166 20.51 -10.84 5.40
CA LEU A 166 19.33 -9.99 5.58
C LEU A 166 18.97 -9.24 4.29
N VAL A 167 19.95 -8.69 3.60
CA VAL A 167 19.73 -8.00 2.30
C VAL A 167 19.18 -8.97 1.26
N LYS A 168 19.74 -10.17 1.16
CA LYS A 168 19.26 -11.22 0.25
C LYS A 168 17.81 -11.59 0.57
N PHE A 169 17.47 -11.72 1.85
CA PHE A 169 16.10 -12.01 2.29
C PHE A 169 15.13 -10.88 1.93
N ILE A 170 15.51 -9.61 2.18
CA ILE A 170 14.68 -8.44 1.87
C ILE A 170 14.44 -8.31 0.35
N LEU A 171 15.48 -8.49 -0.48
CA LEU A 171 15.34 -8.42 -1.94
C LEU A 171 14.43 -9.51 -2.51
N LEU A 172 14.54 -10.74 -2.01
CA LEU A 172 13.65 -11.85 -2.39
C LEU A 172 12.20 -11.57 -1.97
N GLY A 173 12.00 -11.05 -0.75
CA GLY A 173 10.68 -10.66 -0.27
C GLY A 173 10.05 -9.54 -1.11
N PHE A 174 10.82 -8.53 -1.50
CA PHE A 174 10.34 -7.42 -2.32
C PHE A 174 9.91 -7.88 -3.72
N GLY A 175 10.65 -8.82 -4.33
CA GLY A 175 10.28 -9.42 -5.62
C GLY A 175 8.93 -10.14 -5.59
N ILE A 176 8.62 -10.86 -4.50
CA ILE A 176 7.34 -11.55 -4.30
C ILE A 176 6.19 -10.55 -4.14
N ILE A 177 6.42 -9.45 -3.41
CA ILE A 177 5.42 -8.39 -3.22
C ILE A 177 5.11 -7.70 -4.55
N LEU A 178 6.14 -7.41 -5.36
CA LEU A 178 5.99 -6.77 -6.66
C LEU A 178 5.25 -7.66 -7.66
N LEU A 179 5.54 -8.97 -7.65
CA LEU A 179 4.81 -9.96 -8.43
C LEU A 179 3.33 -10.05 -7.99
N GLY A 180 3.07 -10.03 -6.68
CA GLY A 180 1.71 -10.01 -6.14
C GLY A 180 0.91 -8.78 -6.57
N ILE A 181 1.54 -7.60 -6.55
CA ILE A 181 0.92 -6.35 -7.04
C ILE A 181 0.64 -6.44 -8.55
N LEU A 182 1.60 -6.93 -9.34
CA LEU A 182 1.43 -7.10 -10.79
C LEU A 182 0.25 -8.05 -11.10
N ILE A 183 0.17 -9.18 -10.41
CA ILE A 183 -0.96 -10.12 -10.52
C ILE A 183 -2.28 -9.44 -10.14
N CYS A 184 -2.30 -8.64 -9.08
CA CYS A 184 -3.50 -7.93 -8.65
C CYS A 184 -3.95 -6.91 -9.71
N ILE A 185 -3.01 -6.17 -10.33
CA ILE A 185 -3.29 -5.24 -11.43
C ILE A 185 -3.85 -5.99 -12.65
N ILE A 186 -3.24 -7.13 -13.02
CA ILE A 186 -3.70 -7.95 -14.15
C ILE A 186 -5.11 -8.48 -13.89
N VAL A 187 -5.40 -8.98 -12.69
CA VAL A 187 -6.74 -9.46 -12.30
C VAL A 187 -7.76 -8.32 -12.32
N PHE A 188 -7.39 -7.13 -11.83
CA PHE A 188 -8.27 -5.96 -11.82
C PHE A 188 -8.58 -5.46 -13.24
N ALA A 189 -7.59 -5.48 -14.14
CA ALA A 189 -7.75 -5.18 -15.56
C ALA A 189 -8.62 -6.24 -16.27
N ALA A 190 -8.42 -7.53 -15.97
CA ALA A 190 -9.19 -8.64 -16.55
C ALA A 190 -10.67 -8.65 -16.12
N LEU A 191 -10.98 -8.11 -14.92
CA LEU A 191 -12.35 -7.94 -14.43
C LEU A 191 -13.10 -6.74 -15.06
N GLY A 192 -12.50 -6.05 -16.04
CA GLY A 192 -13.16 -4.99 -16.80
C GLY A 192 -13.41 -3.70 -16.00
N PHE A 193 -12.68 -3.48 -14.91
CA PHE A 193 -12.76 -2.24 -14.12
C PHE A 193 -12.00 -1.13 -14.86
N ASP A 194 -12.67 -0.51 -15.84
CA ASP A 194 -12.11 0.56 -16.64
C ASP A 194 -11.90 1.83 -15.78
N VAL A 195 -10.64 2.10 -15.43
CA VAL A 195 -10.22 3.28 -14.66
C VAL A 195 -10.70 4.59 -15.28
N ASN A 196 -10.96 4.62 -16.59
CA ASN A 196 -11.51 5.81 -17.27
C ASN A 196 -12.91 6.20 -16.79
N THR A 197 -13.72 5.26 -16.28
CA THR A 197 -15.05 5.62 -15.74
C THR A 197 -14.96 6.38 -14.41
N ILE A 198 -13.89 6.22 -13.63
CA ILE A 198 -13.71 6.92 -12.36
C ILE A 198 -13.23 8.36 -12.60
N VAL A 199 -12.33 8.58 -13.56
CA VAL A 199 -11.81 9.91 -13.90
C VAL A 199 -12.87 10.76 -14.62
N LYS A 200 -13.72 10.15 -15.45
CA LYS A 200 -14.79 10.90 -16.13
C LYS A 200 -15.92 11.33 -15.19
N ASN A 201 -16.12 10.62 -14.08
CA ASN A 201 -17.16 10.95 -13.09
C ASN A 201 -16.70 11.94 -12.01
N SER A 202 -15.39 12.14 -11.82
CA SER A 202 -14.85 13.20 -10.93
C SER A 202 -14.74 14.57 -11.61
N GLY A 203 -14.70 14.62 -12.95
CA GLY A 203 -14.66 15.85 -13.72
C GLY A 203 -15.98 16.61 -13.84
N ASN A 204 -17.10 16.04 -13.39
CA ASN A 204 -18.44 16.66 -13.51
C ASN A 204 -19.02 17.16 -12.17
N ILE A 205 -18.22 17.17 -11.10
CA ILE A 205 -18.65 17.61 -9.75
C ILE A 205 -18.21 19.07 -9.46
N TYR A 206 -17.47 19.70 -10.37
CA TYR A 206 -17.09 21.12 -10.28
C TYR A 206 -17.80 21.94 -11.36
N SER A 207 -19.13 22.07 -11.27
CA SER A 207 -19.81 23.24 -11.83
C SER A 207 -19.82 24.34 -10.75
N PRO A 208 -19.41 25.58 -11.07
CA PRO A 208 -19.41 26.66 -10.10
C PRO A 208 -20.87 27.03 -9.80
N ILE A 209 -21.24 26.90 -8.54
CA ILE A 209 -22.50 27.32 -7.95
C ILE A 209 -22.68 28.80 -8.31
N GLY A 210 -23.60 29.09 -9.24
CA GLY A 210 -23.97 30.44 -9.63
C GLY A 210 -24.58 31.17 -8.45
N TRP A 211 -23.86 32.13 -7.90
CA TRP A 211 -24.40 33.08 -6.94
C TRP A 211 -25.37 34.01 -7.68
N SER A 212 -26.67 33.78 -7.48
CA SER A 212 -27.73 34.76 -7.73
C SER A 212 -27.54 35.91 -6.73
N SER A 213 -27.12 37.07 -7.23
CA SER A 213 -27.13 38.33 -6.46
C SER A 213 -28.49 38.98 -6.66
N HIS A 214 -29.29 38.98 -5.59
CA HIS A 214 -30.40 39.91 -5.45
C HIS A 214 -29.86 41.22 -4.87
N TYR A 215 -29.64 42.20 -5.74
CA TYR A 215 -29.76 43.65 -5.47
C TYR A 215 -30.31 44.32 -6.72
#